data_AF-A0A925FN01-F1
#
_entry.id   AF-A0A925FN01-F1
#
_cell.length_a   1.000
_cell.length_b   1.000
_cell.length_c   1.000
_cell.angle_alpha   90.00
_cell.angle_beta   90.00
_cell.angle_gamma   90.00
#
_symmetry.space_group_name_H-M   'P 1'
#
loop_
_entity.id
_entity.type
_entity.pdbx_description
1 polymer ?
#
loop_
_entity_poly.entity_id
_entity_poly.type
_entity_poly.pdbx_seq_one_letter_code
_entity_poly.pdbx_strand_id
1 'polypeptide(L)'
;MAERTSSLGSKSALSKILSQERISGSDRELAVTHEINRQSVVKELLVRIFLMSKFKILAQGMSVHAATTQYFRSSADDNEQAAHCAPGQLRYNGQDIQNLLPDDLRRPLEDLFGKTDGFPSRFNIADSRAEENGLKNALCNACNHAARSGSTARFNRAFEFYPHIDAAFNVYKMEGITAFQAAIAKQRILMLSLPDNNRASRQEWISILECYLDTLAGSANTLETVQGLFPEDLWRQHSKLA
;
A
#
# COMPACT_ATOMS: atom_id res chain seq x y z
N MET A 1 1.34 30.52 -28.61
CA MET A 1 0.86 29.27 -28.00
C MET A 1 1.80 28.17 -28.46
N ALA A 2 2.66 27.67 -27.57
CA ALA A 2 3.63 26.64 -27.88
C ALA A 2 3.20 25.37 -27.16
N GLU A 3 2.84 24.35 -27.93
CA GLU A 3 2.64 22.97 -27.46
C GLU A 3 3.95 22.48 -26.83
N ARG A 4 3.93 22.24 -25.52
CA ARG A 4 5.00 21.50 -24.84
C ARG A 4 4.79 20.02 -25.12
N THR A 5 5.50 19.52 -26.13
CA THR A 5 5.78 18.09 -26.29
C THR A 5 6.58 17.61 -25.07
N SER A 6 5.91 17.01 -24.09
CA SER A 6 6.59 16.37 -22.96
C SER A 6 7.31 15.12 -23.45
N SER A 7 8.64 15.17 -23.46
CA SER A 7 9.51 14.07 -23.81
C SER A 7 9.26 12.86 -22.92
N LEU A 8 8.73 11.81 -23.53
CA LEU A 8 8.85 10.41 -23.11
C LEU A 8 10.33 10.09 -22.90
N GLY A 9 10.80 10.11 -21.66
CA GLY A 9 12.23 9.96 -21.39
C GLY A 9 12.54 9.71 -19.92
N SER A 10 11.92 8.67 -19.33
CA SER A 10 12.49 7.86 -18.24
C SER A 10 11.42 6.87 -17.80
N LYS A 11 11.16 5.87 -18.65
CA LYS A 11 10.67 4.58 -18.16
C LYS A 11 11.85 4.02 -17.38
N SER A 12 11.76 3.96 -16.05
CA SER A 12 12.80 3.25 -15.29
C SER A 12 12.88 1.84 -15.87
N ALA A 13 14.10 1.34 -16.08
CA ALA A 13 14.29 -0.02 -16.59
C ALA A 13 13.52 -1.06 -15.75
N LEU A 14 13.27 -0.76 -14.46
CA LEU A 14 12.40 -1.48 -13.54
C LEU A 14 10.93 -1.51 -13.96
N SER A 15 10.33 -0.40 -14.41
CA SER A 15 8.95 -0.38 -14.93
C SER A 15 8.79 -1.26 -16.16
N LYS A 16 9.82 -1.38 -17.01
CA LYS A 16 9.83 -2.27 -18.19
C LYS A 16 10.06 -3.75 -17.82
N ILE A 17 10.77 -4.01 -16.71
CA ILE A 17 10.97 -5.36 -16.16
C ILE A 17 9.73 -5.83 -15.38
N LEU A 18 9.02 -4.90 -14.74
CA LEU A 18 7.79 -5.17 -13.98
C LEU A 18 6.53 -5.15 -14.86
N SER A 19 6.57 -4.50 -16.03
CA SER A 19 5.50 -4.62 -17.02
C SER A 19 5.67 -5.91 -17.83
N GLN A 20 4.72 -6.83 -17.66
CA GLN A 20 4.42 -7.97 -18.55
C GLN A 20 5.14 -9.31 -18.31
N GLU A 21 5.36 -9.72 -17.06
CA GLU A 21 5.14 -11.14 -16.75
C GLU A 21 3.77 -11.23 -16.09
N ARG A 22 2.78 -11.80 -16.81
CA ARG A 22 1.52 -12.21 -16.18
C ARG A 22 1.93 -13.10 -15.01
N ILE A 23 1.63 -12.67 -13.78
CA ILE A 23 1.89 -13.50 -12.61
C ILE A 23 1.02 -14.75 -12.80
N SER A 24 1.67 -15.86 -13.15
CA SER A 24 1.02 -17.15 -13.39
C SER A 24 1.15 -17.97 -12.12
N GLY A 25 0.06 -18.54 -11.65
CA GLY A 25 0.04 -19.37 -10.46
C GLY A 25 -1.39 -19.72 -10.08
N SER A 26 -1.52 -20.59 -9.08
CA SER A 26 -2.79 -20.81 -8.40
C SER A 26 -3.26 -19.52 -7.71
N ASP A 27 -4.56 -19.37 -7.50
CA ASP A 27 -5.12 -18.21 -6.78
C ASP A 27 -4.51 -18.02 -5.41
N ARG A 28 -4.14 -19.11 -4.74
CA ARG A 28 -3.44 -19.08 -3.46
C ARG A 28 -2.06 -18.44 -3.59
N GLU A 29 -1.26 -18.85 -4.57
CA GLU A 29 0.06 -18.27 -4.82
C GLU A 29 -0.05 -16.79 -5.18
N LEU A 30 -0.99 -16.43 -6.05
CA LEU A 30 -1.27 -15.04 -6.41
C LEU A 30 -1.68 -14.21 -5.19
N ALA A 31 -2.54 -14.74 -4.32
CA ALA A 31 -2.96 -14.05 -3.10
C ALA A 31 -1.79 -13.82 -2.13
N VAL A 32 -0.94 -14.82 -1.95
CA VAL A 32 0.26 -14.71 -1.10
C VAL A 32 1.22 -13.65 -1.67
N THR A 33 1.54 -13.71 -2.96
CA THR A 33 2.41 -12.74 -3.62
C THR A 33 1.85 -11.32 -3.51
N HIS A 34 0.54 -11.16 -3.74
CA HIS A 34 -0.12 -9.87 -3.64
C HIS A 34 -0.01 -9.30 -2.21
N GLU A 35 -0.34 -10.09 -1.19
CA GLU A 35 -0.26 -9.61 0.20
C GLU A 35 1.19 -9.30 0.64
N ILE A 36 2.18 -10.08 0.20
CA ILE A 36 3.61 -9.75 0.44
C ILE A 36 3.96 -8.40 -0.20
N ASN A 37 3.54 -8.16 -1.44
CA ASN A 37 3.79 -6.90 -2.13
C ASN A 37 3.10 -5.73 -1.41
N ARG A 38 1.86 -5.93 -0.94
CA ARG A 38 1.13 -4.95 -0.12
C ARG A 38 1.90 -4.59 1.15
N GLN A 39 2.37 -5.59 1.90
CA GLN A 39 3.14 -5.34 3.12
C GLN A 39 4.42 -4.56 2.83
N SER A 40 5.12 -4.88 1.74
CA SER A 40 6.31 -4.14 1.30
C SER A 40 5.99 -2.67 1.00
N VAL A 41 4.91 -2.41 0.27
CA VAL A 41 4.41 -1.05 -0.01
C VAL A 41 4.06 -0.31 1.27
N VAL A 42 3.32 -0.94 2.19
CA VAL A 42 2.95 -0.33 3.47
C VAL A 42 4.20 0.04 4.26
N LYS A 43 5.18 -0.86 4.38
CA LYS A 43 6.42 -0.57 5.12
C LYS A 43 7.22 0.56 4.48
N GLU A 44 7.38 0.57 3.16
CA GLU A 44 8.05 1.68 2.46
C GLU A 44 7.33 3.02 2.69
N LEU A 45 6.00 3.01 2.65
CA LEU A 45 5.18 4.18 2.93
C LEU A 45 5.35 4.68 4.37
N LEU A 46 5.38 3.78 5.36
CA LEU A 46 5.63 4.13 6.76
C LEU A 46 7.00 4.79 6.95
N VAL A 47 8.04 4.31 6.26
CA VAL A 47 9.38 4.93 6.28
C VAL A 47 9.30 6.35 5.74
N ARG A 48 8.68 6.56 4.59
CA ARG A 48 8.56 7.90 3.98
C ARG A 48 7.80 8.86 4.89
N ILE A 49 6.65 8.45 5.43
CA ILE A 49 5.85 9.25 6.36
C ILE A 49 6.64 9.61 7.63
N PHE A 50 7.37 8.64 8.19
CA PHE A 50 8.23 8.88 9.35
C PHE A 50 9.28 9.94 9.06
N LEU A 51 9.98 9.83 7.91
CA LEU A 51 11.01 10.79 7.50
C LEU A 51 10.42 12.18 7.22
N MET A 52 9.30 12.26 6.50
CA MET A 52 8.59 13.52 6.25
C MET A 52 8.21 14.20 7.57
N SER A 53 7.75 13.44 8.57
CA SER A 53 7.46 14.00 9.90
C SER A 53 8.71 14.45 10.66
N LYS A 54 9.78 13.66 10.58
CA LYS A 54 11.07 13.97 11.21
C LYS A 54 11.65 15.28 10.69
N PHE A 55 11.56 15.52 9.39
CA PHE A 55 12.04 16.73 8.71
C PHE A 55 10.97 17.82 8.61
N LYS A 56 9.88 17.72 9.38
CA LYS A 56 8.84 18.76 9.51
C LYS A 56 8.11 19.10 8.19
N ILE A 57 8.12 18.18 7.23
CA ILE A 57 7.34 18.27 5.98
C ILE A 57 5.85 18.01 6.27
N LEU A 58 5.55 17.07 7.16
CA LEU A 58 4.19 16.81 7.66
C LEU A 58 4.16 16.68 9.17
N ALA A 59 2.97 16.78 9.77
CA ALA A 59 2.72 16.47 11.17
C ALA A 59 1.74 15.29 11.29
N GLN A 60 1.26 15.02 12.51
CA GLN A 60 0.18 14.05 12.72
C GLN A 60 -1.17 14.54 12.14
N GLY A 61 -2.11 13.63 11.93
CA GLY A 61 -3.47 13.96 11.50
C GLY A 61 -3.75 13.69 10.03
N MET A 62 -3.11 12.68 9.46
CA MET A 62 -3.49 12.19 8.13
C MET A 62 -4.89 11.58 8.17
N SER A 63 -5.61 11.72 7.06
CA SER A 63 -6.88 11.07 6.80
C SER A 63 -6.75 10.08 5.66
N VAL A 64 -7.64 9.09 5.65
CA VAL A 64 -7.77 8.12 4.55
C VAL A 64 -9.01 8.46 3.73
N HIS A 65 -8.89 8.38 2.42
CA HIS A 65 -9.98 8.57 1.46
C HIS A 65 -9.97 7.44 0.43
N ALA A 66 -11.05 7.34 -0.37
CA ALA A 66 -11.01 6.47 -1.54
C ALA A 66 -9.86 6.91 -2.46
N ALA A 67 -9.17 5.96 -3.10
CA ALA A 67 -8.07 6.27 -4.00
C ALA A 67 -8.65 7.07 -5.19
N THR A 68 -8.45 8.39 -5.21
CA THR A 68 -8.93 9.26 -6.29
C THR A 68 -8.01 9.22 -7.51
N THR A 69 -6.77 8.75 -7.33
CA THR A 69 -5.76 8.62 -8.37
C THR A 69 -5.32 7.16 -8.46
N GLN A 70 -5.95 6.40 -9.35
CA GLN A 70 -5.31 5.22 -9.94
C GLN A 70 -4.35 5.73 -11.01
N TYR A 71 -3.17 5.14 -11.15
CA TYR A 71 -2.28 5.51 -12.25
C TYR A 71 -3.01 5.31 -13.58
N PHE A 72 -3.20 6.41 -14.30
CA PHE A 72 -3.82 6.47 -15.62
C PHE A 72 -3.00 5.63 -16.61
N ARG A 73 -3.39 4.37 -16.80
CA ARG A 73 -3.23 3.57 -18.05
C ARG A 73 -3.75 2.13 -17.95
N SER A 74 -4.06 1.59 -16.77
CA SER A 74 -4.60 0.22 -16.63
C SER A 74 -6.13 0.13 -16.78
N SER A 75 -6.84 1.26 -16.83
CA SER A 75 -8.31 1.28 -16.90
C SER A 75 -8.90 1.06 -18.30
N ALA A 76 -8.07 0.78 -19.32
CA ALA A 76 -8.52 0.73 -20.71
C ALA A 76 -8.74 -0.70 -21.26
N ASP A 77 -8.14 -1.73 -20.67
CA ASP A 77 -8.30 -3.12 -21.14
C ASP A 77 -8.70 -4.06 -20.00
N ASP A 78 -9.82 -4.75 -20.20
CA ASP A 78 -10.28 -6.00 -19.56
C ASP A 78 -9.91 -6.25 -18.09
N ASN A 79 -10.83 -5.92 -17.18
CA ASN A 79 -10.95 -6.54 -15.84
C ASN A 79 -9.72 -6.46 -14.90
N GLU A 80 -8.71 -5.66 -15.21
CA GLU A 80 -7.55 -5.44 -14.36
C GLU A 80 -7.62 -4.00 -13.80
N GLN A 81 -7.76 -3.87 -12.48
CA GLN A 81 -7.70 -2.57 -11.78
C GLN A 81 -6.57 -2.61 -10.76
N ALA A 82 -6.01 -1.43 -10.45
CA ALA A 82 -4.95 -1.30 -9.46
C ALA A 82 -5.45 -1.72 -8.08
N ALA A 83 -4.67 -2.55 -7.39
CA ALA A 83 -5.04 -3.07 -6.09
C ALA A 83 -5.09 -2.00 -5.00
N HIS A 84 -5.93 -2.28 -4.03
CA HIS A 84 -6.48 -1.32 -3.09
C HIS A 84 -5.72 -1.38 -1.75
N CYS A 85 -4.58 -0.68 -1.67
CA CYS A 85 -3.92 -0.21 -0.43
C CYS A 85 -2.70 0.66 -0.78
N ALA A 86 -2.93 1.78 -1.48
CA ALA A 86 -1.87 2.58 -2.11
C ALA A 86 -1.79 4.01 -1.52
N PRO A 87 -0.64 4.70 -1.61
CA PRO A 87 -0.41 6.03 -1.04
C PRO A 87 -1.46 7.09 -1.41
N GLY A 88 -2.14 6.96 -2.56
CA GLY A 88 -3.17 7.90 -3.04
C GLY A 88 -4.48 7.89 -2.25
N GLN A 89 -4.57 7.07 -1.21
CA GLN A 89 -5.64 7.12 -0.22
C GLN A 89 -5.31 8.05 0.95
N LEU A 90 -4.03 8.36 1.17
CA LEU A 90 -3.60 9.17 2.30
C LEU A 90 -3.58 10.65 1.92
N ARG A 91 -4.26 11.44 2.76
CA ARG A 91 -4.25 12.89 2.68
C ARG A 91 -3.75 13.52 3.96
N TYR A 92 -3.09 14.65 3.81
CA TYR A 92 -2.71 15.54 4.90
C TYR A 92 -3.18 16.95 4.57
N ASN A 93 -3.94 17.58 5.47
CA ASN A 93 -4.57 18.89 5.24
C ASN A 93 -5.35 18.98 3.89
N GLY A 94 -6.02 17.89 3.50
CA GLY A 94 -6.80 17.81 2.27
C GLY A 94 -6.00 17.60 0.98
N GLN A 95 -4.67 17.48 1.06
CA GLN A 95 -3.79 17.21 -0.08
C GLN A 95 -3.25 15.78 -0.04
N ASP A 96 -3.10 15.15 -1.20
CA ASP A 96 -2.47 13.83 -1.30
C ASP A 96 -1.00 13.91 -0.87
N ILE A 97 -0.54 12.95 -0.07
CA ILE A 97 0.79 12.99 0.57
C ILE A 97 1.95 13.11 -0.43
N GLN A 98 1.80 12.60 -1.65
CA GLN A 98 2.83 12.70 -2.68
C GLN A 98 3.05 14.14 -3.18
N ASN A 99 2.05 15.00 -3.06
CA ASN A 99 2.14 16.40 -3.47
C ASN A 99 2.91 17.27 -2.47
N LEU A 100 3.26 16.72 -1.29
CA LEU A 100 4.10 17.38 -0.29
C LEU A 100 5.59 17.26 -0.60
N LEU A 101 5.96 16.46 -1.61
CA LEU A 101 7.34 16.17 -1.98
C LEU A 101 7.69 16.77 -3.35
N PRO A 102 8.97 17.15 -3.57
CA PRO A 102 9.46 17.50 -4.90
C PRO A 102 9.43 16.29 -5.85
N ASP A 103 9.46 16.55 -7.16
CA ASP A 103 9.26 15.55 -8.23
C ASP A 103 10.15 14.31 -8.13
N ASP A 104 11.40 14.47 -7.68
CA ASP A 104 12.38 13.40 -7.51
C ASP A 104 12.01 12.41 -6.39
N LEU A 105 11.28 12.88 -5.37
CA LEU A 105 10.82 12.06 -4.24
C LEU A 105 9.35 11.67 -4.33
N ARG A 106 8.58 12.48 -5.08
CA ARG A 106 7.19 12.23 -5.42
C ARG A 106 7.03 11.01 -6.32
N ARG A 107 7.75 10.92 -7.44
CA ARG A 107 7.61 9.81 -8.39
C ARG A 107 7.83 8.43 -7.76
N PRO A 108 8.87 8.18 -6.95
CA PRO A 108 9.03 6.88 -6.30
C PRO A 108 7.88 6.51 -5.35
N LEU A 109 7.26 7.50 -4.70
CA LEU A 109 6.09 7.27 -3.84
C LEU A 109 4.83 7.00 -4.68
N GLU A 110 4.68 7.71 -5.80
CA GLU A 110 3.64 7.46 -6.80
C GLU A 110 3.85 6.10 -7.52
N ASP A 111 5.08 5.63 -7.70
CA ASP A 111 5.37 4.34 -8.32
C ASP A 111 5.06 3.15 -7.41
N LEU A 112 4.85 3.37 -6.09
CA LEU A 112 4.43 2.30 -5.18
C LEU A 112 3.10 1.67 -5.57
N PHE A 113 2.26 2.42 -6.29
CA PHE A 113 0.99 1.94 -6.81
C PHE A 113 1.19 0.80 -7.82
N GLY A 114 2.24 0.88 -8.66
CA GLY A 114 2.53 -0.12 -9.67
C GLY A 114 3.05 -1.46 -9.10
N LYS A 115 3.46 -1.50 -7.82
CA LYS A 115 3.98 -2.73 -7.18
C LYS A 115 2.88 -3.74 -6.84
N THR A 116 1.61 -3.34 -6.92
CA THR A 116 0.45 -4.19 -6.62
C THR A 116 -0.49 -4.35 -7.83
N ASP A 117 -0.02 -3.98 -9.04
CA ASP A 117 -0.82 -4.08 -10.27
C ASP A 117 -0.77 -5.48 -10.91
N GLY A 118 -1.73 -5.77 -11.80
CA GLY A 118 -1.73 -6.97 -12.66
C GLY A 118 -2.43 -8.20 -12.09
N PHE A 119 -3.36 -8.04 -11.13
CA PHE A 119 -4.15 -9.14 -10.59
C PHE A 119 -5.56 -9.21 -11.21
N PRO A 120 -6.16 -10.43 -11.31
CA PRO A 120 -7.54 -10.57 -11.77
C PRO A 120 -8.54 -9.77 -10.93
N SER A 121 -9.63 -9.28 -11.55
CA SER A 121 -10.66 -8.45 -10.89
C SER A 121 -11.17 -8.96 -9.54
N ARG A 122 -11.25 -10.29 -9.34
CA ARG A 122 -11.68 -10.89 -8.06
C ARG A 122 -10.80 -10.52 -6.87
N PHE A 123 -9.51 -10.26 -7.07
CA PHE A 123 -8.60 -9.77 -6.03
C PHE A 123 -8.93 -8.34 -5.62
N ASN A 124 -9.26 -7.47 -6.59
CA ASN A 124 -9.69 -6.09 -6.30
C ASN A 124 -11.01 -6.03 -5.55
N ILE A 125 -11.93 -6.96 -5.84
CA ILE A 125 -13.17 -7.10 -5.08
C ILE A 125 -12.86 -7.52 -3.65
N ALA A 126 -12.00 -8.53 -3.45
CA ALA A 126 -11.58 -8.96 -2.12
C ALA A 126 -10.97 -7.80 -1.32
N ASP A 127 -10.08 -7.02 -1.93
CA ASP A 127 -9.49 -5.83 -1.29
C ASP A 127 -10.53 -4.79 -0.92
N SER A 128 -11.45 -4.47 -1.84
CA SER A 128 -12.56 -3.55 -1.56
C SER A 128 -13.37 -4.01 -0.35
N ARG A 129 -13.58 -5.33 -0.18
CA ARG A 129 -14.23 -5.87 1.02
C ARG A 129 -13.39 -5.67 2.28
N ALA A 130 -12.09 -5.91 2.23
CA ALA A 130 -11.23 -5.65 3.39
C ALA A 130 -11.21 -4.15 3.75
N GLU A 131 -11.14 -3.27 2.76
CA GLU A 131 -11.21 -1.83 2.92
C GLU A 131 -12.51 -1.34 3.58
N GLU A 132 -13.65 -1.83 3.11
CA GLU A 132 -14.98 -1.56 3.69
C GLU A 132 -15.10 -2.01 5.15
N ASN A 133 -14.23 -2.92 5.58
CA ASN A 133 -14.22 -3.47 6.95
C ASN A 133 -13.00 -3.01 7.77
N GLY A 134 -12.33 -1.93 7.35
CA GLY A 134 -11.37 -1.22 8.21
C GLY A 134 -9.91 -1.28 7.76
N LEU A 135 -9.57 -1.97 6.66
CA LEU A 135 -8.17 -2.06 6.21
C LEU A 135 -7.57 -0.67 5.89
N LYS A 136 -8.35 0.25 5.34
CA LYS A 136 -7.90 1.64 5.10
C LYS A 136 -7.61 2.38 6.41
N ASN A 137 -8.43 2.15 7.43
CA ASN A 137 -8.21 2.75 8.74
C ASN A 137 -6.94 2.19 9.39
N ALA A 138 -6.68 0.88 9.25
CA ALA A 138 -5.44 0.26 9.69
C ALA A 138 -4.20 0.93 9.07
N LEU A 139 -4.22 1.18 7.75
CA LEU A 139 -3.15 1.90 7.06
C LEU A 139 -2.99 3.33 7.60
N CYS A 140 -4.09 4.07 7.73
CA CYS A 140 -4.09 5.43 8.23
C CYS A 140 -3.53 5.54 9.66
N ASN A 141 -3.96 4.63 10.55
CA ASN A 141 -3.53 4.58 11.94
C ASN A 141 -2.04 4.25 12.05
N ALA A 142 -1.56 3.31 11.25
CA ALA A 142 -0.13 2.99 11.16
C ALA A 142 0.69 4.19 10.66
N CYS A 143 0.22 4.88 9.63
CA CYS A 143 0.89 6.10 9.13
C CYS A 143 0.90 7.21 10.19
N ASN A 144 -0.22 7.44 10.88
CA ASN A 144 -0.28 8.41 11.99
C ASN A 144 0.62 8.00 13.17
N HIS A 145 0.81 6.70 13.41
CA HIS A 145 1.80 6.21 14.38
C HIS A 145 3.23 6.57 13.93
N ALA A 146 3.60 6.24 12.69
CA ALA A 146 4.91 6.57 12.11
C ALA A 146 5.19 8.08 12.13
N ALA A 147 4.21 8.91 11.78
CA ALA A 147 4.33 10.36 11.83
C ALA A 147 4.56 10.87 13.27
N ARG A 148 3.83 10.37 14.26
CA ARG A 148 4.04 10.74 15.67
C ARG A 148 5.45 10.37 16.14
N SER A 149 5.91 9.17 15.81
CA SER A 149 7.28 8.73 16.14
C SER A 149 8.31 9.62 15.46
N GLY A 150 8.20 9.87 14.16
CA GLY A 150 9.14 10.73 13.42
C GLY A 150 9.25 12.14 14.01
N SER A 151 8.13 12.72 14.46
CA SER A 151 8.10 14.08 14.99
C SER A 151 8.88 14.26 16.30
N THR A 152 9.02 13.18 17.08
CA THR A 152 9.62 13.16 18.43
C THR A 152 10.94 12.39 18.49
N ALA A 153 11.23 11.53 17.52
CA ALA A 153 12.39 10.66 17.54
C ALA A 153 13.70 11.47 17.49
N ARG A 154 14.62 11.11 18.39
CA ARG A 154 15.98 11.65 18.47
C ARG A 154 16.94 10.53 18.09
N PHE A 155 17.41 10.57 16.86
CA PHE A 155 18.31 9.56 16.33
C PHE A 155 19.24 10.22 15.30
N ASN A 156 20.46 9.69 15.19
CA ASN A 156 21.54 10.21 14.36
C ASN A 156 21.92 9.26 13.23
N ARG A 157 21.38 8.03 13.20
CA ARG A 157 21.69 7.01 12.19
C ARG A 157 20.43 6.38 11.61
N ALA A 158 20.47 5.98 10.33
CA ALA A 158 19.28 5.46 9.65
C ALA A 158 18.70 4.18 10.29
N PHE A 159 19.53 3.28 10.82
CA PHE A 159 19.00 2.06 11.45
C PHE A 159 18.22 2.34 12.76
N GLU A 160 18.44 3.48 13.40
CA GLU A 160 17.82 3.81 14.69
C GLU A 160 16.32 4.07 14.55
N PHE A 161 15.80 4.27 13.33
CA PHE A 161 14.36 4.38 13.11
C PHE A 161 13.63 3.04 12.89
N TYR A 162 14.34 1.91 12.73
CA TYR A 162 13.70 0.62 12.46
C TYR A 162 12.67 0.21 13.52
N PRO A 163 12.96 0.34 14.83
CA PRO A 163 11.97 -0.02 15.85
C PRO A 163 10.68 0.81 15.76
N HIS A 164 10.76 2.06 15.28
CA HIS A 164 9.57 2.90 15.09
C HIS A 164 8.71 2.44 13.92
N ILE A 165 9.34 1.96 12.84
CA ILE A 165 8.62 1.43 11.69
C ILE A 165 8.04 0.05 12.00
N ASP A 166 8.79 -0.81 12.69
CA ASP A 166 8.30 -2.12 13.13
C ASP A 166 7.08 -1.95 14.05
N ALA A 167 7.11 -0.97 14.96
CA ALA A 167 5.96 -0.63 15.81
C ALA A 167 4.77 -0.11 15.00
N ALA A 168 4.99 0.79 14.02
CA ALA A 168 3.93 1.29 13.15
C ALA A 168 3.33 0.18 12.26
N PHE A 169 4.16 -0.71 11.72
CA PHE A 169 3.69 -1.85 10.94
C PHE A 169 2.94 -2.86 11.81
N ASN A 170 3.33 -3.03 13.08
CA ASN A 170 2.55 -3.86 14.01
C ASN A 170 1.13 -3.31 14.24
N VAL A 171 0.96 -1.98 14.25
CA VAL A 171 -0.40 -1.36 14.28
C VAL A 171 -1.18 -1.76 13.02
N TYR A 172 -0.60 -1.59 11.83
CA TYR A 172 -1.23 -2.02 10.57
C TYR A 172 -1.60 -3.51 10.62
N LYS A 173 -0.68 -4.37 11.05
CA LYS A 173 -0.87 -5.82 11.10
C LYS A 173 -2.03 -6.20 12.01
N MET A 174 -2.07 -5.69 13.25
CA MET A 174 -3.11 -6.01 14.22
C MET A 174 -4.51 -5.57 13.75
N GLU A 175 -4.61 -4.35 13.23
CA GLU A 175 -5.88 -3.82 12.74
C GLU A 175 -6.28 -4.43 11.38
N GLY A 176 -5.32 -4.71 10.51
CA GLY A 176 -5.51 -5.37 9.22
C GLY A 176 -6.01 -6.81 9.36
N ILE A 177 -5.47 -7.57 10.33
CA ILE A 177 -5.98 -8.90 10.70
C ILE A 177 -7.47 -8.81 11.08
N THR A 178 -7.83 -7.82 11.89
CA THR A 178 -9.22 -7.60 12.31
C THR A 178 -10.10 -7.24 11.11
N ALA A 179 -9.61 -6.40 10.19
CA ALA A 179 -10.33 -6.02 8.97
C ALA A 179 -10.57 -7.22 8.04
N PHE A 180 -9.57 -8.08 7.83
CA PHE A 180 -9.74 -9.31 7.04
C PHE A 180 -10.72 -10.27 7.69
N GLN A 181 -10.62 -10.50 8.99
CA GLN A 181 -11.57 -11.34 9.74
C GLN A 181 -13.01 -10.82 9.61
N ALA A 182 -13.22 -9.51 9.76
CA ALA A 182 -14.52 -8.88 9.61
C ALA A 182 -15.06 -9.00 8.17
N ALA A 183 -14.21 -8.81 7.17
CA ALA A 183 -14.58 -8.99 5.77
C ALA A 183 -15.00 -10.43 5.47
N ILE A 184 -14.22 -11.43 5.92
CA ILE A 184 -14.53 -12.86 5.77
C ILE A 184 -15.87 -13.19 6.43
N ALA A 185 -16.06 -12.78 7.69
CA ALA A 185 -17.29 -13.02 8.43
C ALA A 185 -18.51 -12.42 7.70
N LYS A 186 -18.40 -11.19 7.21
CA LYS A 186 -19.45 -10.51 6.44
C LYS A 186 -19.75 -11.26 5.13
N GLN A 187 -18.73 -11.72 4.40
CA GLN A 187 -18.94 -12.49 3.17
C GLN A 187 -19.63 -13.84 3.44
N ARG A 188 -19.25 -14.54 4.52
CA ARG A 188 -19.88 -15.81 4.93
C ARG A 188 -21.35 -15.61 5.28
N ILE A 189 -21.70 -14.56 6.02
CA ILE A 189 -23.10 -14.23 6.35
C ILE A 189 -23.90 -13.96 5.08
N LEU A 190 -23.37 -13.15 4.17
CA LEU A 190 -24.04 -12.82 2.90
C LEU A 190 -24.20 -14.03 1.98
N MET A 191 -23.31 -15.01 2.06
CA MET A 191 -23.41 -16.24 1.28
C MET A 191 -24.63 -17.08 1.67
N LEU A 192 -25.05 -17.04 2.94
CA LEU A 192 -26.21 -17.79 3.44
C LEU A 192 -27.55 -17.29 2.88
N SER A 193 -27.62 -16.04 2.43
CA SER A 193 -28.86 -15.39 1.99
C SER A 193 -29.02 -15.26 0.47
N LEU A 194 -28.11 -15.86 -0.32
CA LEU A 194 -28.05 -15.63 -1.78
C LEU A 194 -28.38 -16.87 -2.62
N PRO A 195 -28.85 -16.67 -3.87
CA PRO A 195 -28.95 -17.73 -4.87
C PRO A 195 -27.58 -18.32 -5.21
N ASP A 196 -27.55 -19.59 -5.64
CA ASP A 196 -26.33 -20.39 -5.80
C ASP A 196 -25.28 -19.77 -6.74
N ASN A 197 -25.70 -19.06 -7.80
CA ASN A 197 -24.80 -18.41 -8.75
C ASN A 197 -23.91 -17.32 -8.12
N ASN A 198 -24.36 -16.68 -7.03
CA ASN A 198 -23.57 -15.68 -6.31
C ASN A 198 -22.72 -16.28 -5.18
N ARG A 199 -22.92 -17.57 -4.85
CA ARG A 199 -22.15 -18.25 -3.80
C ARG A 199 -20.75 -18.62 -4.27
N ALA A 200 -20.61 -19.08 -5.52
CA ALA A 200 -19.31 -19.46 -6.08
C ALA A 200 -18.32 -18.30 -6.07
N SER A 201 -18.69 -17.13 -6.62
CA SER A 201 -17.82 -15.95 -6.60
C SER A 201 -17.51 -15.44 -5.19
N ARG A 202 -18.47 -15.55 -4.25
CA ARG A 202 -18.21 -15.18 -2.85
C ARG A 202 -17.25 -16.14 -2.17
N GLN A 203 -17.34 -17.42 -2.48
CA GLN A 203 -16.41 -18.43 -1.96
C GLN A 203 -14.99 -18.16 -2.44
N GLU A 204 -14.82 -17.77 -3.71
CA GLU A 204 -13.52 -17.32 -4.24
C GLU A 204 -12.97 -16.12 -3.48
N TRP A 205 -13.79 -15.09 -3.23
CA TRP A 205 -13.36 -13.91 -2.46
C TRP A 205 -12.99 -14.25 -1.03
N ILE A 206 -13.76 -15.14 -0.38
CA ILE A 206 -13.46 -15.63 0.97
C ILE A 206 -12.09 -16.31 0.98
N SER A 207 -11.81 -17.19 0.02
CA SER A 207 -10.53 -17.89 -0.06
C SER A 207 -9.34 -16.95 -0.30
N ILE A 208 -9.52 -15.90 -1.12
CA ILE A 208 -8.49 -14.85 -1.29
C ILE A 208 -8.25 -14.10 0.02
N LEU A 209 -9.32 -13.67 0.71
CA LEU A 209 -9.24 -12.97 1.99
C LEU A 209 -8.59 -13.81 3.10
N GLU A 210 -8.87 -15.12 3.12
CA GLU A 210 -8.23 -16.07 4.05
C GLU A 210 -6.73 -16.17 3.78
N CYS A 211 -6.32 -16.23 2.51
CA CYS A 211 -4.90 -16.23 2.15
C CYS A 211 -4.20 -14.92 2.56
N TYR A 212 -4.85 -13.77 2.40
CA TYR A 212 -4.33 -12.49 2.89
C TYR A 212 -4.18 -12.47 4.41
N LEU A 213 -5.21 -12.93 5.12
CA LEU A 213 -5.20 -13.03 6.58
C LEU A 213 -4.04 -13.90 7.06
N ASP A 214 -3.87 -15.10 6.51
CA ASP A 214 -2.81 -16.02 6.89
C ASP A 214 -1.43 -15.42 6.60
N THR A 215 -1.27 -14.79 5.43
CA THR A 215 -0.01 -14.18 5.01
C THR A 215 0.37 -12.98 5.89
N LEU A 216 -0.60 -12.13 6.24
CA LEU A 216 -0.37 -11.00 7.16
C LEU A 216 -0.13 -11.48 8.60
N ALA A 217 -0.88 -12.47 9.08
CA ALA A 217 -0.69 -13.02 10.41
C ALA A 217 0.70 -13.66 10.57
N GLY A 218 1.16 -14.38 9.54
CA GLY A 218 2.48 -15.01 9.51
C GLY A 218 3.66 -14.07 9.26
N SER A 219 3.42 -12.82 8.84
CA SER A 219 4.50 -11.91 8.46
C SER A 219 5.33 -11.43 9.66
N ALA A 220 6.65 -11.37 9.50
CA ALA A 220 7.49 -10.64 10.44
C ALA A 220 7.21 -9.13 10.37
N ASN A 221 7.31 -8.44 11.50
CA ASN A 221 7.15 -6.99 11.54
C ASN A 221 8.35 -6.25 10.95
N THR A 222 9.48 -6.92 10.81
CA THR A 222 10.78 -6.33 10.48
C THR A 222 10.82 -5.70 9.09
N LEU A 223 11.57 -4.61 9.00
CA LEU A 223 11.83 -3.85 7.76
C LEU A 223 12.67 -4.62 6.73
N GLU A 224 13.38 -5.67 7.15
CA GLU A 224 14.21 -6.53 6.30
C GLU A 224 13.45 -7.22 5.15
N THR A 225 12.12 -7.20 5.22
CA THR A 225 11.22 -7.78 4.22
C THR A 225 10.83 -6.80 3.11
N VAL A 226 11.29 -5.53 3.16
CA VAL A 226 11.00 -4.54 2.10
C VAL A 226 12.04 -4.65 1.00
N GLN A 227 11.63 -5.15 -0.17
CA GLN A 227 12.51 -5.25 -1.33
C GLN A 227 12.93 -3.87 -1.86
N GLY A 228 14.24 -3.68 -2.01
CA GLY A 228 14.82 -2.51 -2.71
C GLY A 228 14.76 -1.19 -1.93
N LEU A 229 14.36 -1.22 -0.66
CA LEU A 229 14.41 -0.05 0.19
C LEU A 229 15.79 0.06 0.86
N PHE A 230 16.47 1.17 0.63
CA PHE A 230 17.72 1.51 1.31
C PHE A 230 17.46 2.69 2.26
N PRO A 231 17.17 2.41 3.55
CA PRO A 231 16.90 3.42 4.58
C PRO A 231 17.88 4.59 4.63
N GLU A 232 19.17 4.32 4.40
CA GLU A 232 20.20 5.35 4.36
C GLU A 232 20.04 6.31 3.18
N ASP A 233 19.66 5.80 2.01
CA ASP A 233 19.45 6.63 0.82
C ASP A 233 18.22 7.52 1.00
N LEU A 234 17.13 6.96 1.53
CA LEU A 234 15.92 7.72 1.84
C LEU A 234 16.18 8.79 2.91
N TRP A 235 16.96 8.46 3.95
CA TRP A 235 17.39 9.42 4.96
C TRP A 235 18.16 10.58 4.34
N ARG A 236 19.20 10.28 3.53
CA ARG A 236 20.02 11.30 2.84
C ARG A 236 19.23 12.17 1.88
N GLN A 237 18.21 11.60 1.23
CA GLN A 237 17.32 12.34 0.34
C GLN A 237 16.45 13.34 1.11
N HIS A 238 15.78 12.87 2.17
CA HIS A 238 14.88 13.73 2.95
C HIS A 238 15.63 14.75 3.83
N SER A 239 16.84 14.44 4.29
CA SER A 239 17.65 15.38 5.06
C SER A 239 18.09 16.62 4.28
N LYS A 240 18.05 16.58 2.94
CA LYS A 240 18.34 17.73 2.07
C LYS A 240 17.16 18.69 1.96
N LEU A 241 15.96 18.29 2.41
CA LEU A 241 14.75 19.11 2.36
C LEU A 241 14.56 19.99 3.61
N ALA A 242 15.32 19.71 4.68
CA ALA A 242 15.30 20.46 5.94
C ALA A 242 16.43 21.50 5.98
#